data_AF-A0A5R9C439-F1
#
_entry.id   AF-A0A5R9C439-F1
#
_cell.length_a   1.000
_cell.length_b   1.000
_cell.length_c   1.000
_cell.angle_alpha   90.00
_cell.angle_beta   90.00
_cell.angle_gamma   90.00
#
_symmetry.space_group_name_H-M   'P 1'
#
loop_
_entity.id
_entity.type
_entity.pdbx_description
1 polymer ?
#
loop_
_entity_poly.entity_id
_entity_poly.type
_entity_poly.pdbx_seq_one_letter_code
_entity_poly.pdbx_strand_id
1 'polypeptide(L)'
;MTNELIENSSFGLKYTPAVLEMERYEEMEEAVKAFADKYSGLVFTAAEKNGATEARSELIALQNSLEAERKNVKKEYNKPLQEFETKVKKLVDMIGEPLDDIRDGLKVIEEGERERRESALQSTLESMIKNNDRVSIDDLEQPSSWLNKGNFTNKLKPTAKFEKELFQAIKEKEREFEHKEAQKRIVTNYCETKEIDPSGWLQQLNYRSATEIMDSINQEENRKKEKARLAQEREEREKEAAQALAKEVEQIQRVEKTEIETQAETDIEPTSQIELVKEVYTDTIEITGTAQQLKELNEYLKSSGIKVKKVEDSFVLDGLPF
;
A
#
# COMPACT_ATOMS: atom_id res chain seq x y z
N MET A 1 14.94 -44.56 -26.68
CA MET A 1 13.84 -45.35 -26.10
C MET A 1 12.90 -45.71 -27.22
N THR A 2 12.70 -46.99 -27.46
CA THR A 2 11.68 -47.50 -28.38
C THR A 2 10.32 -47.18 -27.79
N ASN A 3 9.47 -46.50 -28.57
CA ASN A 3 8.13 -46.14 -28.16
C ASN A 3 7.27 -47.40 -28.29
N GLU A 4 7.38 -48.31 -27.33
CA GLU A 4 6.51 -49.47 -27.20
C GLU A 4 5.18 -48.99 -26.64
N LEU A 5 4.39 -48.33 -27.48
CA LEU A 5 2.96 -48.27 -27.23
C LEU A 5 2.49 -49.72 -27.21
N ILE A 6 2.00 -50.18 -26.06
CA ILE A 6 1.12 -51.35 -26.00
C ILE A 6 0.03 -51.04 -27.03
N GLU A 7 0.07 -51.74 -28.16
CA GLU A 7 -0.86 -51.50 -29.26
C GLU A 7 -2.26 -51.48 -28.68
N ASN A 8 -2.98 -50.40 -28.98
CA ASN A 8 -4.33 -50.11 -28.52
C ASN A 8 -5.32 -51.06 -29.22
N SER A 9 -5.07 -52.37 -29.12
CA SER A 9 -6.09 -53.38 -29.27
C SER A 9 -7.13 -53.07 -28.20
N SER A 10 -8.40 -53.02 -28.58
CA SER A 10 -9.52 -53.00 -27.62
C SER A 10 -9.15 -53.91 -26.45
N PHE A 11 -9.48 -53.54 -25.21
CA PHE A 11 -9.12 -54.22 -23.94
C PHE A 11 -9.42 -55.74 -23.85
N GLY A 12 -9.70 -56.43 -24.96
CA GLY A 12 -10.18 -57.80 -25.05
C GLY A 12 -11.58 -57.90 -24.47
N LEU A 13 -12.27 -56.78 -24.28
CA LEU A 13 -13.52 -56.74 -23.53
C LEU A 13 -14.63 -57.39 -24.36
N LYS A 14 -14.94 -58.64 -24.00
CA LYS A 14 -16.14 -59.31 -24.47
C LYS A 14 -17.31 -58.88 -23.60
N TYR A 15 -18.09 -57.93 -24.08
CA TYR A 15 -19.30 -57.45 -23.41
C TYR A 15 -20.55 -58.17 -23.93
N THR A 16 -21.33 -58.73 -23.01
CA THR A 16 -22.66 -59.29 -23.29
C THR A 16 -23.65 -58.66 -22.30
N PRO A 17 -24.69 -57.94 -22.75
CA PRO A 17 -25.74 -57.43 -21.88
C PRO A 17 -26.40 -58.57 -21.07
N ALA A 18 -26.76 -58.32 -19.82
CA ALA A 18 -27.59 -59.29 -19.10
C ALA A 18 -29.04 -59.19 -19.55
N VAL A 19 -29.68 -60.35 -19.60
CA VAL A 19 -31.11 -60.52 -19.80
C VAL A 19 -31.70 -60.93 -18.45
N LEU A 20 -32.61 -60.11 -17.91
CA LEU A 20 -33.35 -60.40 -16.68
C LEU A 20 -34.82 -60.60 -17.05
N GLU A 21 -35.28 -61.85 -16.99
CA GLU A 21 -36.66 -62.23 -17.31
C GLU A 21 -37.30 -62.89 -16.09
N MET A 22 -38.57 -62.54 -15.83
CA MET A 22 -39.37 -63.14 -14.77
C MET A 22 -40.41 -64.07 -15.40
N GLU A 23 -40.05 -65.36 -15.56
CA GLU A 23 -40.84 -66.35 -16.30
C GLU A 23 -42.30 -66.51 -15.81
N ARG A 24 -42.56 -66.22 -14.53
CA ARG A 24 -43.88 -66.37 -13.88
C ARG A 24 -44.34 -65.08 -13.21
N TYR A 25 -44.04 -63.92 -13.81
CA TYR A 25 -44.43 -62.62 -13.24
C TYR A 25 -45.94 -62.52 -13.01
N GLU A 26 -46.74 -62.87 -14.02
CA GLU A 26 -48.20 -62.76 -13.98
C GLU A 26 -48.80 -63.62 -12.84
N GLU A 27 -48.33 -64.86 -12.68
CA GLU A 27 -48.77 -65.75 -11.60
C GLU A 27 -48.35 -65.23 -10.22
N MET A 28 -47.15 -64.66 -10.09
CA MET A 28 -46.71 -64.04 -8.83
C MET A 28 -47.46 -62.76 -8.52
N GLU A 29 -47.73 -61.93 -9.52
CA GLU A 29 -48.49 -60.70 -9.37
C GLU A 29 -49.91 -60.99 -8.89
N GLU A 30 -50.59 -61.97 -9.50
CA GLU A 30 -51.90 -62.44 -9.04
C GLU A 30 -51.87 -63.01 -7.62
N ALA A 31 -50.85 -63.81 -7.28
CA ALA A 31 -50.70 -64.38 -5.94
C ALA A 31 -50.46 -63.30 -4.87
N VAL A 32 -49.58 -62.32 -5.15
CA VAL A 32 -49.28 -61.19 -4.26
C VAL A 32 -50.51 -60.30 -4.10
N LYS A 33 -51.24 -60.03 -5.20
CA LYS A 33 -52.49 -59.26 -5.16
C LYS A 33 -53.56 -59.96 -4.34
N ALA A 34 -53.80 -61.24 -4.58
CA ALA A 34 -54.76 -62.04 -3.81
C ALA A 34 -54.38 -62.11 -2.32
N PHE A 35 -53.08 -62.15 -2.00
CA PHE A 35 -52.61 -62.12 -0.61
C PHE A 35 -52.82 -60.75 0.05
N ALA A 36 -52.54 -59.66 -0.67
CA ALA A 36 -52.74 -58.30 -0.17
C ALA A 36 -54.23 -57.95 0.00
N ASP A 37 -55.08 -58.37 -0.94
CA ASP A 37 -56.52 -58.09 -0.93
C ASP A 37 -57.24 -58.72 0.28
N LYS A 38 -56.72 -59.83 0.83
CA LYS A 38 -57.23 -60.43 2.09
C LYS A 38 -57.21 -59.47 3.28
N TYR A 39 -56.28 -58.51 3.25
CA TYR A 39 -56.05 -57.57 4.35
C TYR A 39 -56.42 -56.12 3.98
N SER A 40 -56.82 -55.88 2.73
CA SER A 40 -57.19 -54.56 2.22
C SER A 40 -58.58 -54.14 2.73
N GLY A 41 -58.70 -52.90 3.20
CA GLY A 41 -59.98 -52.33 3.66
C GLY A 41 -60.51 -52.87 4.99
N LEU A 42 -59.76 -53.71 5.71
CA LEU A 42 -60.14 -54.19 7.04
C LEU A 42 -60.00 -53.07 8.09
N VAL A 43 -61.04 -52.92 8.92
CA VAL A 43 -61.04 -52.03 10.10
C VAL A 43 -60.89 -52.90 11.34
N PHE A 44 -59.69 -52.90 11.92
CA PHE A 44 -59.40 -53.71 13.10
C PHE A 44 -59.90 -53.03 14.39
N THR A 45 -60.57 -53.80 15.24
CA THR A 45 -60.99 -53.37 16.59
C THR A 45 -59.94 -53.72 17.64
N ALA A 46 -60.05 -53.17 18.87
CA ALA A 46 -59.08 -53.42 19.95
C ALA A 46 -58.97 -54.91 20.35
N ALA A 47 -60.03 -55.71 20.15
CA ALA A 47 -60.05 -57.14 20.41
C ALA A 47 -59.29 -57.96 19.35
N GLU A 48 -59.07 -57.41 18.15
CA GLU A 48 -58.45 -58.09 17.00
C GLU A 48 -56.95 -57.73 16.85
N LYS A 49 -56.37 -57.04 17.84
CA LYS A 49 -55.00 -56.53 17.84
C LYS A 49 -53.94 -57.59 17.50
N ASN A 50 -54.10 -58.81 18.03
CA ASN A 50 -53.15 -59.89 17.77
C ASN A 50 -53.20 -60.34 16.30
N GLY A 51 -54.38 -60.58 15.75
CA GLY A 51 -54.54 -60.93 14.34
C GLY A 51 -54.07 -59.83 13.38
N ALA A 52 -54.31 -58.56 13.72
CA ALA A 52 -53.79 -57.42 12.97
C ALA A 52 -52.25 -57.35 12.96
N THR A 53 -51.62 -57.73 14.09
CA THR A 53 -50.16 -57.77 14.22
C THR A 53 -49.55 -58.91 13.41
N GLU A 54 -50.20 -60.08 13.38
CA GLU A 54 -49.80 -61.23 12.58
C GLU A 54 -49.91 -60.92 11.07
N ALA A 55 -51.06 -60.42 10.62
CA ALA A 55 -51.29 -60.00 9.23
C ALA A 55 -50.26 -58.97 8.74
N ARG A 56 -49.95 -57.95 9.57
CA ARG A 56 -48.89 -56.97 9.27
C ARG A 56 -47.53 -57.66 9.12
N SER A 57 -47.21 -58.60 10.00
CA SER A 57 -45.92 -59.29 9.98
C SER A 57 -45.76 -60.15 8.72
N GLU A 58 -46.83 -60.83 8.29
CA GLU A 58 -46.83 -61.62 7.05
C GLU A 58 -46.64 -60.75 5.80
N LEU A 59 -47.35 -59.61 5.71
CA LEU A 59 -47.19 -58.66 4.60
C LEU A 59 -45.77 -58.08 4.53
N ILE A 60 -45.19 -57.73 5.69
CA ILE A 60 -43.81 -57.26 5.78
C ILE A 60 -42.83 -58.38 5.37
N ALA A 61 -43.09 -59.63 5.76
CA ALA A 61 -42.25 -60.76 5.38
C ALA A 61 -42.26 -60.99 3.86
N LEU A 62 -43.42 -60.94 3.22
CA LEU A 62 -43.56 -61.03 1.76
C LEU A 62 -42.85 -59.88 1.05
N GLN A 63 -43.06 -58.64 1.51
CA GLN A 63 -42.35 -57.46 0.96
C GLN A 63 -40.83 -57.61 1.05
N ASN A 64 -40.32 -58.03 2.21
CA ASN A 64 -38.90 -58.19 2.43
C ASN A 64 -38.31 -59.33 1.59
N SER A 65 -39.07 -60.40 1.34
CA SER A 65 -38.66 -61.51 0.46
C SER A 65 -38.44 -61.03 -0.97
N LEU A 66 -39.40 -60.30 -1.55
CA LEU A 66 -39.28 -59.75 -2.91
C LEU A 66 -38.12 -58.76 -3.02
N GLU A 67 -37.96 -57.91 -2.01
CA GLU A 67 -36.87 -56.94 -1.95
C GLU A 67 -35.49 -57.61 -1.79
N ALA A 68 -35.42 -58.73 -1.05
CA ALA A 68 -34.21 -59.50 -0.88
C ALA A 68 -33.80 -60.21 -2.18
N GLU A 69 -34.75 -60.82 -2.89
CA GLU A 69 -34.56 -61.37 -4.25
C GLU A 69 -33.97 -60.31 -5.19
N ARG A 70 -34.60 -59.12 -5.28
CA ARG A 70 -34.09 -58.01 -6.11
C ARG A 70 -32.67 -57.60 -5.74
N LYS A 71 -32.37 -57.49 -4.44
CA LYS A 71 -31.03 -57.13 -3.94
C LYS A 71 -30.00 -58.21 -4.27
N ASN A 72 -30.36 -59.49 -4.16
CA ASN A 72 -29.49 -60.61 -4.49
C ASN A 72 -29.15 -60.63 -5.99
N VAL A 73 -30.16 -60.52 -6.86
CA VAL A 73 -29.95 -60.43 -8.32
C VAL A 73 -29.03 -59.26 -8.67
N LYS A 74 -29.27 -58.06 -8.11
CA LYS A 74 -28.41 -56.89 -8.31
C LYS A 74 -26.97 -57.14 -7.85
N LYS A 75 -26.78 -57.81 -6.71
CA LYS A 75 -25.45 -58.13 -6.19
C LYS A 75 -24.70 -59.07 -7.12
N GLU A 76 -25.33 -60.16 -7.56
CA GLU A 76 -24.72 -61.12 -8.48
C GLU A 76 -24.42 -60.48 -9.84
N TYR A 77 -25.36 -59.69 -10.38
CA TYR A 77 -25.17 -58.98 -11.64
C TYR A 77 -24.02 -57.96 -11.60
N ASN A 78 -23.79 -57.32 -10.46
CA ASN A 78 -22.70 -56.36 -10.30
C ASN A 78 -21.32 -57.02 -10.06
N LYS A 79 -21.23 -58.31 -9.71
CA LYS A 79 -19.93 -58.97 -9.47
C LYS A 79 -18.99 -58.90 -10.69
N PRO A 80 -19.42 -59.27 -11.91
CA PRO A 80 -18.55 -59.19 -13.09
C PRO A 80 -18.08 -57.76 -13.38
N LEU A 81 -18.94 -56.75 -13.13
CA LEU A 81 -18.58 -55.34 -13.27
C LEU A 81 -17.50 -54.95 -12.26
N GLN A 82 -17.68 -55.27 -10.98
CA GLN A 82 -16.71 -54.98 -9.93
C GLN A 82 -15.37 -55.67 -10.18
N GLU A 83 -15.38 -56.92 -10.67
CA GLU A 83 -14.17 -57.63 -11.06
C GLU A 83 -13.45 -56.95 -12.24
N PHE A 84 -14.20 -56.50 -13.25
CA PHE A 84 -13.66 -55.74 -14.38
C PHE A 84 -13.04 -54.42 -13.91
N GLU A 85 -13.76 -53.62 -13.13
CA GLU A 85 -13.27 -52.36 -12.56
C GLU A 85 -12.01 -52.57 -11.72
N THR A 86 -11.97 -53.64 -10.91
CA THR A 86 -10.80 -54.00 -10.11
C THR A 86 -9.60 -54.36 -10.99
N LYS A 87 -9.80 -55.10 -12.09
CA LYS A 87 -8.74 -55.44 -13.04
C LYS A 87 -8.21 -54.19 -13.75
N VAL A 88 -9.09 -53.32 -14.23
CA VAL A 88 -8.71 -52.05 -14.85
C VAL A 88 -7.95 -51.17 -13.87
N LYS A 89 -8.45 -51.02 -12.63
CA LYS A 89 -7.78 -50.24 -11.60
C LYS A 89 -6.37 -50.77 -11.32
N LYS A 90 -6.19 -52.08 -11.19
CA LYS A 90 -4.85 -52.68 -11.03
C LYS A 90 -3.91 -52.32 -12.17
N LEU A 91 -4.38 -52.34 -13.42
CA LEU A 91 -3.57 -51.96 -14.59
C LEU A 91 -3.20 -50.48 -14.56
N VAL A 92 -4.12 -49.60 -14.16
CA VAL A 92 -3.86 -48.17 -13.99
C VAL A 92 -2.86 -47.93 -12.85
N ASP A 93 -3.05 -48.58 -11.71
CA ASP A 93 -2.19 -48.45 -10.54
C ASP A 93 -0.74 -48.91 -10.86
N MET A 94 -0.56 -49.93 -11.71
CA MET A 94 0.77 -50.36 -12.19
C MET A 94 1.52 -49.29 -12.99
N ILE A 95 0.81 -48.34 -13.60
CA ILE A 95 1.40 -47.23 -14.37
C ILE A 95 1.63 -46.01 -13.45
N GLY A 96 0.86 -45.88 -12.38
CA GLY A 96 0.89 -44.73 -11.49
C GLY A 96 2.27 -44.46 -10.89
N GLU A 97 2.88 -45.45 -10.25
CA GLU A 97 4.20 -45.32 -9.61
C GLU A 97 5.31 -44.99 -10.63
N PRO A 98 5.50 -45.73 -11.73
CA PRO A 98 6.47 -45.35 -12.76
C PRO A 98 6.24 -43.96 -13.37
N LEU A 99 4.98 -43.53 -13.51
CA LEU A 99 4.65 -42.20 -14.03
C LEU A 99 5.08 -41.09 -13.06
N ASP A 100 4.83 -41.29 -11.77
CA ASP A 100 5.24 -40.34 -10.73
C ASP A 100 6.77 -40.31 -10.59
N ASP A 101 7.45 -41.47 -10.64
CA ASP A 101 8.92 -41.53 -10.66
C ASP A 101 9.54 -40.78 -11.85
N ILE A 102 8.96 -40.94 -13.05
CA ILE A 102 9.40 -40.20 -14.24
C ILE A 102 9.18 -38.69 -14.05
N ARG A 103 8.03 -38.29 -13.48
CA ARG A 103 7.72 -36.88 -13.23
C ARG A 103 8.74 -36.26 -12.27
N ASP A 104 9.03 -36.94 -11.16
CA ASP A 104 9.97 -36.47 -10.16
C ASP A 104 11.41 -36.46 -10.71
N GLY A 105 11.79 -37.49 -11.47
CA GLY A 105 13.07 -37.54 -12.17
C GLY A 105 13.24 -36.38 -13.15
N LEU A 106 12.21 -36.05 -13.95
CA LEU A 106 12.24 -34.90 -14.86
C LEU A 106 12.37 -33.58 -14.11
N LYS A 107 11.65 -33.41 -12.99
CA LYS A 107 11.76 -32.21 -12.15
C LYS A 107 13.17 -32.00 -11.61
N VAL A 108 13.83 -33.06 -11.15
CA VAL A 108 15.22 -33.01 -10.68
C VAL A 108 16.18 -32.64 -11.82
N ILE A 109 15.97 -33.20 -13.02
CA ILE A 109 16.77 -32.86 -14.20
C ILE A 109 16.59 -31.39 -14.60
N GLU A 110 15.36 -30.90 -14.65
CA GLU A 110 15.04 -29.51 -15.01
C GLU A 110 15.64 -28.51 -14.02
N GLU A 111 15.56 -28.81 -12.72
CA GLU A 111 16.17 -27.99 -11.67
C GLU A 111 17.70 -28.01 -11.77
N GLY A 112 18.31 -29.18 -11.96
CA GLY A 112 19.76 -29.29 -12.17
C GLY A 112 20.23 -28.62 -13.47
N GLU A 113 19.40 -28.52 -14.51
CA GLU A 113 19.68 -27.68 -15.68
C GLU A 113 19.57 -26.19 -15.36
N ARG A 114 18.64 -25.79 -14.48
CA ARG A 114 18.46 -24.40 -14.04
C ARG A 114 19.65 -23.92 -13.23
N GLU A 115 20.08 -24.70 -12.23
CA GLU A 115 21.26 -24.40 -11.41
C GLU A 115 22.54 -24.31 -12.25
N ARG A 116 22.69 -25.19 -13.24
CA ARG A 116 23.79 -25.13 -14.21
C ARG A 116 23.77 -23.82 -15.01
N ARG A 117 22.60 -23.40 -15.51
CA ARG A 117 22.44 -22.11 -16.21
C ARG A 117 22.73 -20.93 -15.29
N GLU A 118 22.33 -21.00 -14.02
CA GLU A 118 22.63 -19.99 -13.01
C GLU A 118 24.13 -19.87 -12.76
N SER A 119 24.82 -21.00 -12.60
CA SER A 119 26.28 -21.02 -12.43
C SER A 119 27.02 -20.46 -13.65
N ALA A 120 26.55 -20.80 -14.86
CA ALA A 120 27.10 -20.26 -16.10
C ALA A 120 26.86 -18.76 -16.26
N LEU A 121 25.69 -18.27 -15.84
CA LEU A 121 25.37 -16.84 -15.79
C LEU A 121 26.32 -16.11 -14.83
N GLN A 122 26.46 -16.60 -13.59
CA GLN A 122 27.35 -15.98 -12.60
C GLN A 122 28.78 -15.90 -13.11
N SER A 123 29.33 -17.00 -13.62
CA SER A 123 30.69 -17.03 -14.18
C SER A 123 30.87 -16.06 -15.36
N THR A 124 29.82 -15.88 -16.17
CA THR A 124 29.85 -14.92 -17.29
C THR A 124 29.84 -13.48 -16.77
N LEU A 125 28.97 -13.15 -15.81
CA LEU A 125 28.90 -11.82 -15.19
C LEU A 125 30.21 -11.47 -14.47
N GLU A 126 30.77 -12.39 -13.69
CA GLU A 126 32.09 -12.25 -13.06
C GLU A 126 33.16 -11.91 -14.09
N SER A 127 33.17 -12.62 -15.22
CA SER A 127 34.14 -12.38 -16.30
C SER A 127 33.94 -11.01 -16.97
N MET A 128 32.69 -10.58 -17.17
CA MET A 128 32.37 -9.28 -17.78
C MET A 128 32.71 -8.11 -16.86
N ILE A 129 32.53 -8.28 -15.55
CA ILE A 129 32.71 -7.23 -14.52
C ILE A 129 34.12 -7.24 -13.94
N LYS A 130 34.94 -8.27 -14.20
CA LYS A 130 36.30 -8.40 -13.64
C LYS A 130 37.18 -7.15 -13.69
N ASN A 131 37.05 -6.32 -14.73
CA ASN A 131 37.82 -5.09 -14.92
C ASN A 131 36.98 -3.81 -14.67
N ASN A 132 35.84 -3.94 -14.00
CA ASN A 132 34.91 -2.86 -13.70
C ASN A 132 34.91 -2.63 -12.18
N ASP A 133 35.43 -1.47 -11.78
CA ASP A 133 35.56 -1.10 -10.36
C ASP A 133 34.30 -0.43 -9.79
N ARG A 134 33.25 -0.24 -10.61
CA ARG A 134 32.06 0.57 -10.25
C ARG A 134 30.80 -0.22 -10.03
N VAL A 135 30.69 -1.41 -10.62
CA VAL A 135 29.49 -2.26 -10.57
C VAL A 135 29.89 -3.61 -10.04
N SER A 136 29.16 -4.11 -9.04
CA SER A 136 29.25 -5.51 -8.59
C SER A 136 28.11 -6.34 -9.18
N ILE A 137 28.22 -7.66 -9.08
CA ILE A 137 27.15 -8.58 -9.53
C ILE A 137 25.87 -8.36 -8.72
N ASP A 138 26.00 -8.05 -7.43
CA ASP A 138 24.88 -7.82 -6.52
C ASP A 138 24.13 -6.51 -6.84
N ASP A 139 24.75 -5.58 -7.55
CA ASP A 139 24.12 -4.34 -8.02
C ASP A 139 23.20 -4.56 -9.23
N LEU A 140 23.33 -5.70 -9.92
CA LEU A 140 22.57 -6.00 -11.13
C LEU A 140 21.22 -6.62 -10.80
N GLU A 141 20.17 -6.13 -11.45
CA GLU A 141 18.90 -6.83 -11.48
C GLU A 141 19.01 -8.09 -12.35
N GLN A 142 18.82 -9.25 -11.73
CA GLN A 142 18.94 -10.56 -12.38
C GLN A 142 17.55 -11.20 -12.51
N PRO A 143 16.76 -10.86 -13.55
CA PRO A 143 15.42 -11.42 -13.72
C PRO A 143 15.48 -12.92 -14.03
N SER A 144 14.50 -13.69 -13.55
CA SER A 144 14.42 -15.14 -13.77
C SER A 144 14.42 -15.55 -15.25
N SER A 145 13.95 -14.65 -16.13
CA SER A 145 13.98 -14.83 -17.58
C SER A 145 15.38 -14.97 -18.16
N TRP A 146 16.43 -14.50 -17.47
CA TRP A 146 17.82 -14.71 -17.85
C TRP A 146 18.21 -16.18 -17.87
N LEU A 147 17.60 -16.99 -16.99
CA LEU A 147 17.83 -18.42 -16.91
C LEU A 147 17.04 -19.20 -17.98
N ASN A 148 16.28 -18.57 -18.88
CA ASN A 148 15.53 -19.31 -19.91
C ASN A 148 16.45 -20.14 -20.81
N LYS A 149 16.03 -21.36 -21.15
CA LYS A 149 16.82 -22.28 -22.00
C LYS A 149 17.29 -21.64 -23.31
N GLY A 150 16.45 -20.81 -23.94
CA GLY A 150 16.78 -20.12 -25.20
C GLY A 150 17.93 -19.10 -25.11
N ASN A 151 18.30 -18.67 -23.91
CA ASN A 151 19.41 -17.73 -23.70
C ASN A 151 20.77 -18.43 -23.69
N PHE A 152 20.80 -19.76 -23.59
CA PHE A 152 22.02 -20.56 -23.52
C PHE A 152 22.12 -21.52 -24.72
N THR A 153 23.34 -21.76 -25.15
CA THR A 153 23.66 -22.80 -26.13
C THR A 153 23.66 -24.18 -25.46
N ASN A 154 23.66 -25.24 -26.27
CA ASN A 154 23.79 -26.62 -25.78
C ASN A 154 25.07 -26.88 -24.95
N LYS A 155 26.08 -26.01 -25.08
CA LYS A 155 27.31 -26.04 -24.29
C LYS A 155 27.22 -25.21 -23.02
N LEU A 156 26.01 -24.80 -22.61
CA LEU A 156 25.73 -24.00 -21.43
C LEU A 156 26.42 -22.63 -21.44
N LYS A 157 26.74 -22.11 -22.63
CA LYS A 157 27.27 -20.75 -22.79
C LYS A 157 26.15 -19.80 -23.19
N PRO A 158 26.09 -18.57 -22.64
CA PRO A 158 25.21 -17.52 -23.13
C PRO A 158 25.27 -17.37 -24.66
N THR A 159 24.13 -17.11 -25.28
CA THR A 159 24.07 -16.78 -26.71
C THR A 159 24.60 -15.37 -26.95
N ALA A 160 25.12 -15.07 -28.14
CA ALA A 160 25.62 -13.73 -28.46
C ALA A 160 24.57 -12.62 -28.30
N LYS A 161 23.28 -12.93 -28.48
CA LYS A 161 22.20 -11.99 -28.18
C LYS A 161 22.11 -11.72 -26.68
N PHE A 162 22.09 -12.78 -25.88
CA PHE A 162 22.01 -12.67 -24.44
C PHE A 162 23.25 -11.99 -23.83
N GLU A 163 24.46 -12.29 -24.33
CA GLU A 163 25.69 -11.60 -23.91
C GLU A 163 25.62 -10.08 -24.12
N LYS A 164 25.02 -9.62 -25.23
CA LYS A 164 24.79 -8.19 -25.47
C LYS A 164 23.80 -7.59 -24.47
N GLU A 165 22.75 -8.34 -24.11
CA GLU A 165 21.78 -7.92 -23.09
C GLU A 165 22.44 -7.80 -21.71
N LEU A 166 23.28 -8.77 -21.32
CA LEU A 166 24.08 -8.71 -20.09
C LEU A 166 25.02 -7.49 -20.08
N PHE A 167 25.73 -7.27 -21.18
CA PHE A 167 26.61 -6.11 -21.31
C PHE A 167 25.84 -4.78 -21.21
N GLN A 168 24.66 -4.70 -21.83
CA GLN A 168 23.81 -3.53 -21.74
C GLN A 168 23.31 -3.28 -20.31
N ALA A 169 22.94 -4.33 -19.58
CA ALA A 169 22.54 -4.22 -18.18
C ALA A 169 23.69 -3.68 -17.30
N ILE A 170 24.91 -4.18 -17.50
CA ILE A 170 26.12 -3.66 -16.84
C ILE A 170 26.33 -2.18 -17.19
N LYS A 171 26.23 -1.82 -18.47
CA LYS A 171 26.38 -0.43 -18.96
C LYS A 171 25.33 0.53 -18.43
N GLU A 172 24.10 0.08 -18.25
CA GLU A 172 23.04 0.88 -17.63
C GLU A 172 23.38 1.14 -16.16
N LYS A 173 23.79 0.09 -15.44
CA LYS A 173 24.17 0.21 -14.03
C LYS A 173 25.38 1.14 -13.83
N GLU A 174 26.39 1.01 -14.69
CA GLU A 174 27.53 1.94 -14.71
C GLU A 174 27.07 3.40 -14.86
N ARG A 175 26.16 3.67 -15.80
CA ARG A 175 25.63 5.03 -16.03
C ARG A 175 24.84 5.55 -14.84
N GLU A 176 24.06 4.70 -14.18
CA GLU A 176 23.35 5.08 -12.95
C GLU A 176 24.31 5.52 -11.85
N PHE A 177 25.38 4.76 -11.62
CA PHE A 177 26.41 5.11 -10.64
C PHE A 177 27.14 6.40 -11.03
N GLU A 178 27.58 6.52 -12.29
CA GLU A 178 28.23 7.74 -12.79
C GLU A 178 27.35 8.97 -12.64
N HIS A 179 26.06 8.85 -12.95
CA HIS A 179 25.10 9.93 -12.81
C HIS A 179 24.92 10.35 -11.35
N LYS A 180 24.78 9.39 -10.43
CA LYS A 180 24.70 9.67 -8.99
C LYS A 180 25.96 10.37 -8.47
N GLU A 181 27.14 9.88 -8.84
CA GLU A 181 28.42 10.51 -8.46
C GLU A 181 28.59 11.91 -9.08
N ALA A 182 28.14 12.10 -10.32
CA ALA A 182 28.14 13.42 -10.95
C ALA A 182 27.23 14.40 -10.22
N GLN A 183 26.02 13.99 -9.83
CA GLN A 183 25.11 14.82 -9.05
C GLN A 183 25.69 15.19 -7.67
N LYS A 184 26.28 14.22 -6.96
CA LYS A 184 26.98 14.48 -5.69
C LYS A 184 28.06 15.52 -5.87
N ARG A 185 28.94 15.35 -6.88
CA ARG A 185 30.01 16.30 -7.19
C ARG A 185 29.48 17.70 -7.51
N ILE A 186 28.39 17.82 -8.27
CA ILE A 186 27.77 19.12 -8.59
C ILE A 186 27.32 19.81 -7.29
N VAL A 187 26.60 19.10 -6.42
CA VAL A 187 26.13 19.65 -5.15
C VAL A 187 27.29 20.02 -4.22
N THR A 188 28.30 19.16 -4.10
CA THR A 188 29.49 19.41 -3.28
C THR A 188 30.21 20.68 -3.73
N ASN A 189 30.60 20.77 -5.01
CA ASN A 189 31.30 21.94 -5.55
C ASN A 189 30.49 23.23 -5.39
N TYR A 190 29.17 23.13 -5.54
CA TYR A 190 28.27 24.26 -5.38
C TYR A 190 28.20 24.74 -3.92
N CYS A 191 28.07 23.82 -2.98
CA CYS A 191 28.06 24.12 -1.55
C CYS A 191 29.41 24.71 -1.10
N GLU A 192 30.53 24.17 -1.57
CA GLU A 192 31.88 24.69 -1.30
C GLU A 192 32.04 26.13 -1.81
N THR A 193 31.57 26.44 -3.01
CA THR A 193 31.62 27.81 -3.58
C THR A 193 30.81 28.81 -2.75
N LYS A 194 29.77 28.33 -2.05
CA LYS A 194 28.90 29.13 -1.19
C LYS A 194 29.30 29.10 0.29
N GLU A 195 30.36 28.38 0.64
CA GLU A 195 30.79 28.14 2.03
C GLU A 195 29.70 27.49 2.90
N ILE A 196 28.90 26.59 2.31
CA ILE A 196 27.82 25.84 2.97
C ILE A 196 28.26 24.39 3.16
N ASP A 197 27.91 23.78 4.29
CA ASP A 197 28.14 22.34 4.53
C ASP A 197 27.32 21.49 3.53
N PRO A 198 27.97 20.65 2.70
CA PRO A 198 27.27 19.81 1.72
C PRO A 198 26.46 18.66 2.35
N SER A 199 26.79 18.24 3.57
CA SER A 199 26.33 16.96 4.16
C SER A 199 24.81 16.82 4.20
N GLY A 200 24.10 17.87 4.60
CA GLY A 200 22.63 17.88 4.66
C GLY A 200 21.96 17.88 3.27
N TRP A 201 22.61 18.47 2.27
CA TRP A 201 22.08 18.58 0.91
C TRP A 201 22.30 17.29 0.10
N LEU A 202 23.43 16.60 0.30
CA LEU A 202 23.71 15.34 -0.38
C LEU A 202 22.69 14.25 -0.08
N GLN A 203 22.07 14.24 1.10
CA GLN A 203 20.99 13.30 1.44
C GLN A 203 19.72 13.53 0.62
N GLN A 204 19.50 14.76 0.14
CA GLN A 204 18.33 15.10 -0.67
C GLN A 204 18.44 14.57 -2.11
N LEU A 205 19.65 14.22 -2.57
CA LEU A 205 19.87 13.65 -3.91
C LEU A 205 19.18 12.29 -4.13
N ASN A 206 18.69 11.66 -3.06
CA ASN A 206 17.89 10.44 -3.17
C ASN A 206 16.51 10.70 -3.82
N TYR A 207 16.00 11.93 -3.76
CA TYR A 207 14.66 12.30 -4.25
C TYR A 207 14.60 13.65 -4.96
N ARG A 208 15.71 14.38 -5.08
CA ARG A 208 15.83 15.66 -5.80
C ARG A 208 17.04 15.66 -6.71
N SER A 209 16.98 16.44 -7.78
CA SER A 209 18.13 16.71 -8.65
C SER A 209 19.09 17.71 -8.02
N ALA A 210 20.34 17.68 -8.48
CA ALA A 210 21.35 18.67 -8.08
C ALA A 210 20.90 20.11 -8.36
N THR A 211 20.20 20.36 -9.47
CA THR A 211 19.66 21.68 -9.83
C THR A 211 18.60 22.16 -8.84
N GLU A 212 17.66 21.30 -8.43
CA GLU A 212 16.63 21.65 -7.45
C GLU A 212 17.23 21.95 -6.07
N ILE A 213 18.30 21.23 -5.70
CA ILE A 213 19.06 21.48 -4.48
C ILE A 213 19.76 22.84 -4.55
N MET A 214 20.41 23.16 -5.67
CA MET A 214 21.05 24.46 -5.89
C MET A 214 20.04 25.62 -5.81
N ASP A 215 18.87 25.46 -6.41
CA ASP A 215 17.79 26.45 -6.32
C ASP A 215 17.32 26.65 -4.88
N SER A 216 17.21 25.57 -4.12
CA SER A 216 16.83 25.63 -2.70
C SER A 216 17.88 26.39 -1.89
N ILE A 217 19.17 26.10 -2.10
CA ILE A 217 20.28 26.81 -1.46
C ILE A 217 20.22 28.32 -1.77
N ASN A 218 20.01 28.71 -3.03
CA ASN A 218 19.87 30.12 -3.41
C ASN A 218 18.67 30.78 -2.74
N GLN A 219 17.52 30.08 -2.65
CA GLN A 219 16.33 30.60 -1.98
C GLN A 219 16.60 30.82 -0.48
N GLU A 220 17.30 29.89 0.19
CA GLU A 220 17.67 30.04 1.60
C GLU A 220 18.63 31.23 1.81
N GLU A 221 19.62 31.38 0.93
CA GLU A 221 20.57 32.50 0.97
C GLU A 221 19.87 33.83 0.77
N ASN A 222 19.00 33.94 -0.24
CA ASN A 222 18.23 35.16 -0.50
C ASN A 222 17.29 35.50 0.66
N ARG A 223 16.62 34.51 1.25
CA ARG A 223 15.78 34.70 2.44
C ARG A 223 16.59 35.20 3.63
N LYS A 224 17.82 34.69 3.82
CA LYS A 224 18.73 35.15 4.89
C LYS A 224 19.19 36.58 4.65
N LYS A 225 19.58 36.93 3.42
CA LYS A 225 19.97 38.29 3.03
C LYS A 225 18.82 39.28 3.22
N GLU A 226 17.61 38.92 2.80
CA GLU A 226 16.42 39.76 2.95
C GLU A 226 16.09 40.00 4.43
N LYS A 227 16.12 38.94 5.24
CA LYS A 227 15.89 39.04 6.68
C LYS A 227 16.93 39.92 7.38
N ALA A 228 18.20 39.83 6.96
CA ALA A 228 19.27 40.68 7.48
C ALA A 228 19.08 42.14 7.07
N ARG A 229 18.72 42.41 5.81
CA ARG A 229 18.41 43.76 5.32
C ARG A 229 17.27 44.40 6.10
N LEU A 230 16.16 43.67 6.27
CA LEU A 230 15.01 44.15 7.04
C LEU A 230 15.34 44.36 8.53
N ALA A 231 16.24 43.57 9.10
CA ALA A 231 16.70 43.78 10.48
C ALA A 231 17.56 45.03 10.62
N GLN A 232 18.46 45.28 9.65
CA GLN A 232 19.28 46.49 9.60
C GLN A 232 18.42 47.75 9.45
N GLU A 233 17.45 47.74 8.51
CA GLU A 233 16.55 48.89 8.32
C GLU A 233 15.71 49.20 9.57
N ARG A 234 15.24 48.15 10.29
CA ARG A 234 14.55 48.34 11.57
C ARG A 234 15.46 48.97 12.63
N GLU A 235 16.69 48.50 12.76
CA GLU A 235 17.66 49.03 13.72
C GLU A 235 18.02 50.49 13.42
N GLU A 236 18.16 50.85 12.13
CA GLU A 236 18.39 52.24 11.70
C GLU A 236 17.19 53.14 12.04
N ARG A 237 15.97 52.69 11.72
CA ARG A 237 14.74 53.43 12.04
C ARG A 237 14.53 53.63 13.54
N GLU A 238 14.86 52.62 14.36
CA GLU A 238 14.82 52.72 15.81
C GLU A 238 15.85 53.74 16.35
N LYS A 239 17.07 53.75 15.79
CA LYS A 239 18.10 54.75 16.15
C LYS A 239 17.68 56.17 15.76
N GLU A 240 17.13 56.36 14.56
CA GLU A 240 16.64 57.66 14.10
C GLU A 240 15.48 58.17 14.97
N ALA A 241 14.51 57.30 15.30
CA ALA A 241 13.40 57.64 16.19
C ALA A 241 13.89 58.01 17.60
N ALA A 242 14.86 57.27 18.15
CA ALA A 242 15.47 57.60 19.44
C ALA A 242 16.22 58.93 19.42
N GLN A 243 16.92 59.25 18.33
CA GLN A 243 17.60 60.54 18.15
C GLN A 243 16.61 61.70 17.98
N ALA A 244 15.48 61.49 17.28
CA ALA A 244 14.44 62.49 17.13
C ALA A 244 13.81 62.82 18.50
N LEU A 245 13.45 61.81 19.29
CA LEU A 245 12.92 61.99 20.64
C LEU A 245 13.93 62.71 21.56
N ALA A 246 15.21 62.37 21.47
CA ALA A 246 16.26 63.05 22.26
C ALA A 246 16.40 64.54 21.90
N LYS A 247 16.35 64.89 20.61
CA LYS A 247 16.36 66.29 20.15
C LYS A 247 15.12 67.06 20.59
N GLU A 248 13.96 66.41 20.58
CA GLU A 248 12.70 67.01 21.04
C GLU A 248 12.72 67.27 22.56
N VAL A 249 13.21 66.33 23.36
CA VAL A 249 13.43 66.52 24.81
C VAL A 249 14.44 67.65 25.08
N GLU A 250 15.54 67.72 24.33
CA GLU A 250 16.53 68.80 24.47
C GLU A 250 15.95 70.18 24.08
N GLN A 251 15.12 70.24 23.04
CA GLN A 251 14.41 71.47 22.66
C GLN A 251 13.41 71.91 23.74
N ILE A 252 12.63 70.99 24.32
CA ILE A 252 11.72 71.29 25.43
C ILE A 252 12.50 71.84 26.64
N GLN A 253 13.63 71.22 27.01
CA GLN A 253 14.49 71.70 28.09
C GLN A 253 15.13 73.07 27.80
N ARG A 254 15.41 73.38 26.53
CA ARG A 254 15.96 74.67 26.12
C ARG A 254 14.90 75.78 26.13
N VAL A 255 13.65 75.47 25.81
CA VAL A 255 12.52 76.41 25.96
C VAL A 255 12.25 76.67 27.45
N GLU A 256 12.24 75.64 28.30
CA GLU A 256 12.15 75.81 29.77
C GLU A 256 13.29 76.66 30.33
N LYS A 257 14.52 76.49 29.85
CA LYS A 257 15.67 77.31 30.30
C LYS A 257 15.60 78.76 29.81
N THR A 258 14.97 79.02 28.66
CA THR A 258 14.79 80.38 28.13
C THR A 258 13.64 81.11 28.84
N GLU A 259 12.57 80.40 29.24
CA GLU A 259 11.49 80.96 30.06
C GLU A 259 11.92 81.27 31.51
N ILE A 260 12.93 80.57 32.05
CA ILE A 260 13.52 80.89 33.37
C ILE A 260 14.42 82.16 33.34
N GLU A 261 14.93 82.59 32.17
CA GLU A 261 15.72 83.83 32.02
C GLU A 261 14.89 85.06 31.60
N THR A 262 13.57 84.92 31.39
CA THR A 262 12.69 86.05 31.00
C THR A 262 11.46 86.24 31.88
N GLN A 263 11.54 85.95 33.19
CA GLN A 263 10.58 86.45 34.18
C GLN A 263 11.27 86.88 35.49
N ALA A 264 11.82 88.09 35.49
CA ALA A 264 12.04 88.91 36.68
C ALA A 264 11.78 90.38 36.34
N GLU A 265 10.56 90.68 35.89
CA GLU A 265 9.90 91.99 35.92
C GLU A 265 8.50 91.77 35.30
N THR A 266 7.45 91.68 36.10
CA THR A 266 6.73 92.88 36.55
C THR A 266 5.68 92.48 37.60
N ASP A 267 5.62 93.23 38.70
CA ASP A 267 4.54 93.14 39.69
C ASP A 267 3.22 93.65 39.09
N ILE A 268 2.12 92.90 39.24
CA ILE A 268 0.99 93.08 40.19
C ILE A 268 -0.12 92.02 39.86
N GLU A 269 -0.52 91.28 40.91
CA GLU A 269 -1.72 90.46 41.24
C GLU A 269 -2.97 90.33 40.30
N PRO A 270 -3.94 89.43 40.58
CA PRO A 270 -3.92 88.06 41.14
C PRO A 270 -4.79 87.07 40.31
N THR A 271 -4.71 85.76 40.64
CA THR A 271 -5.68 84.70 40.24
C THR A 271 -5.73 84.42 38.73
N SER A 272 -5.29 83.26 38.28
CA SER A 272 -6.21 82.15 37.96
C SER A 272 -5.40 80.90 37.61
N GLN A 273 -5.92 79.76 38.06
CA GLN A 273 -5.48 78.43 37.67
C GLN A 273 -5.35 78.34 36.14
N ILE A 274 -4.19 77.94 35.63
CA ILE A 274 -4.08 77.47 34.24
C ILE A 274 -3.90 75.96 34.32
N GLU A 275 -5.04 75.31 34.15
CA GLU A 275 -5.20 73.88 33.97
C GLU A 275 -4.43 73.46 32.71
N LEU A 276 -3.46 72.56 32.87
CA LEU A 276 -2.68 72.00 31.77
C LEU A 276 -3.64 71.18 30.88
N VAL A 277 -4.17 71.80 29.82
CA VAL A 277 -4.96 71.08 28.82
C VAL A 277 -4.01 70.22 28.00
N LYS A 278 -3.78 68.99 28.46
CA LYS A 278 -3.14 67.95 27.64
C LYS A 278 -4.05 67.71 26.44
N GLU A 279 -3.53 67.91 25.22
CA GLU A 279 -4.25 67.55 24.00
C GLU A 279 -4.61 66.06 24.03
N VAL A 280 -5.90 65.77 23.97
CA VAL A 280 -6.43 64.39 23.95
C VAL A 280 -6.73 64.02 22.50
N TYR A 281 -5.99 63.06 21.98
CA TYR A 281 -6.23 62.47 20.66
C TYR A 281 -7.19 61.28 20.81
N THR A 282 -8.19 61.19 19.93
CA THR A 282 -9.12 60.05 19.87
C THR A 282 -8.99 59.39 18.51
N ASP A 283 -8.73 58.09 18.50
CA ASP A 283 -8.58 57.29 17.29
C ASP A 283 -9.44 56.01 17.38
N THR A 284 -9.84 55.45 16.24
CA THR A 284 -10.65 54.23 16.15
C THR A 284 -9.78 53.10 15.62
N ILE A 285 -9.53 52.11 16.46
CA ILE A 285 -8.74 50.92 16.11
C ILE A 285 -9.62 49.67 16.13
N GLU A 286 -9.50 48.84 15.09
CA GLU A 286 -10.14 47.53 15.04
C GLU A 286 -9.20 46.48 15.63
N ILE A 287 -9.67 45.74 16.63
CA ILE A 287 -8.84 44.78 17.38
C ILE A 287 -9.54 43.43 17.40
N THR A 288 -8.90 42.42 16.82
CA THR A 288 -9.42 41.05 16.76
C THR A 288 -8.64 40.15 17.70
N GLY A 289 -9.35 39.46 18.59
CA GLY A 289 -8.75 38.56 19.56
C GLY A 289 -9.79 37.71 20.27
N THR A 290 -9.33 36.79 21.11
CA THR A 290 -10.23 36.00 21.96
C THR A 290 -10.88 36.89 23.04
N ALA A 291 -12.03 36.45 23.58
CA ALA A 291 -12.75 37.21 24.61
C ALA A 291 -11.89 37.53 25.85
N GLN A 292 -10.96 36.63 26.22
CA GLN A 292 -10.04 36.85 27.33
C GLN A 292 -8.99 37.92 26.99
N GLN A 293 -8.39 37.87 25.79
CA GLN A 293 -7.41 38.86 25.33
C GLN A 293 -8.01 40.26 25.24
N LEU A 294 -9.24 40.39 24.74
CA LEU A 294 -9.93 41.68 24.64
C LEU A 294 -10.32 42.24 26.03
N LYS A 295 -10.60 41.36 27.00
CA LYS A 295 -10.88 41.76 28.38
C LYS A 295 -9.62 42.28 29.07
N GLU A 296 -8.51 41.55 28.98
CA GLU A 296 -7.22 41.94 29.55
C GLU A 296 -6.72 43.27 28.95
N LEU A 297 -6.88 43.45 27.63
CA LEU A 297 -6.54 44.70 26.95
C LEU A 297 -7.38 45.88 27.42
N ASN A 298 -8.70 45.70 27.59
CA ASN A 298 -9.58 46.76 28.08
C ASN A 298 -9.26 47.17 29.53
N GLU A 299 -8.90 46.21 30.39
CA GLU A 299 -8.45 46.47 31.76
C GLU A 299 -7.14 47.25 31.77
N TYR A 300 -6.18 46.87 30.92
CA TYR A 300 -4.92 47.60 30.75
C TYR A 300 -5.14 49.06 30.32
N LEU A 301 -5.95 49.30 29.28
CA LEU A 301 -6.23 50.65 28.78
C LEU A 301 -6.87 51.55 29.85
N LYS A 302 -7.85 51.03 30.60
CA LYS A 302 -8.49 51.77 31.70
C LYS A 302 -7.52 52.05 32.84
N SER A 303 -6.69 51.08 33.22
CA SER A 303 -5.67 51.25 34.27
C SER A 303 -4.61 52.30 33.90
N SER A 304 -4.38 52.48 32.60
CA SER A 304 -3.45 53.47 32.04
C SER A 304 -4.09 54.85 31.86
N GLY A 305 -5.35 55.03 32.29
CA GLY A 305 -6.08 56.29 32.22
C GLY A 305 -6.67 56.61 30.84
N ILE A 306 -6.69 55.64 29.91
CA ILE A 306 -7.21 55.80 28.56
C ILE A 306 -8.71 55.52 28.55
N LYS A 307 -9.50 56.44 27.98
CA LYS A 307 -10.95 56.30 27.86
C LYS A 307 -11.30 55.43 26.65
N VAL A 308 -11.96 54.29 26.88
CA VAL A 308 -12.38 53.34 25.84
C VAL A 308 -13.89 53.38 25.68
N LYS A 309 -14.38 53.49 24.43
CA LYS A 309 -15.81 53.44 24.09
C LYS A 309 -16.05 52.30 23.09
N LYS A 310 -17.10 51.50 23.31
CA LYS A 310 -17.56 50.51 22.32
C LYS A 310 -18.25 51.24 21.17
N VAL A 311 -17.77 51.02 19.96
CA VAL A 311 -18.40 51.50 18.72
C VAL A 311 -19.07 50.29 18.06
N GLU A 312 -20.32 50.42 17.62
CA GLU A 312 -21.04 49.36 16.89
C GLU A 312 -20.81 49.54 15.39
N ASP A 313 -20.62 48.42 14.67
CA ASP A 313 -20.22 48.36 13.26
C ASP A 313 -21.13 49.23 12.36
N SER A 314 -20.54 50.21 11.68
CA SER A 314 -21.11 50.81 10.47
C SER A 314 -20.24 50.42 9.29
N PHE A 315 -20.68 49.40 8.55
CA PHE A 315 -20.07 48.91 7.33
C PHE A 315 -20.12 50.00 6.24
N VAL A 316 -18.98 50.56 5.85
CA VAL A 316 -18.83 51.28 4.57
C VAL A 316 -17.46 50.94 3.97
N LEU A 317 -17.48 50.22 2.86
CA LEU A 317 -16.37 50.09 1.91
C LEU A 317 -16.17 51.44 1.22
N ASP A 318 -14.96 52.02 1.29
CA ASP A 318 -14.32 52.66 0.14
C ASP A 318 -12.86 53.07 0.44
N GLY A 319 -11.96 52.69 -0.47
CA GLY A 319 -10.73 53.44 -0.79
C GLY A 319 -9.50 53.29 0.13
N LEU A 320 -8.56 52.42 -0.27
CA LEU A 320 -7.13 52.46 0.09
C LEU A 320 -6.50 53.87 -0.17
N PRO A 321 -5.31 54.23 0.39
CA PRO A 321 -4.30 53.40 1.06
C PRO A 321 -3.73 53.98 2.38
N PHE A 322 -3.53 53.12 3.39
CA PHE A 322 -2.27 52.87 4.12
C PHE A 322 -2.51 51.83 5.20
#